data_AF-A0AA37TGF5-F1
#
_entry.id   AF-A0AA37TGF5-F1
#
_cell.length_a   1.000
_cell.length_b   1.000
_cell.length_c   1.000
_cell.angle_alpha   90.00
_cell.angle_beta   90.00
_cell.angle_gamma   90.00
#
_symmetry.space_group_name_H-M   'P 1'
#
loop_
_entity.id
_entity.type
_entity.pdbx_description
1 polymer ?
#
loop_
_entity_poly.entity_id
_entity_poly.type
_entity_poly.pdbx_seq_one_letter_code
_entity_poly.pdbx_strand_id
1 'polypeptide(L)'
;MKSVMTPADRDRFEKCLVLAEHGATAGERTAARAAAERIARGAGLTLAEASRAFGQRREAPRSEDRPSPAPRRPYAWAQPKEPVKPVTVEELARQKAETEAWRKRASAAADRQRKRERAEQDAYAAEARARQAERDREWARARAAAASGER
;
A
#
# COMPACT_ATOMS: atom_id res chain seq x y z
N MET A 1 24.20 32.44 -4.50
CA MET A 1 23.35 33.13 -5.50
C MET A 1 22.03 33.45 -4.81
N LYS A 2 21.61 34.72 -4.72
CA LYS A 2 20.29 35.05 -4.17
C LYS A 2 19.25 34.57 -5.19
N SER A 3 18.51 33.50 -4.87
CA SER A 3 17.40 33.06 -5.72
C SER A 3 16.34 34.15 -5.71
N VAL A 4 16.19 34.84 -6.84
CA VAL A 4 15.08 35.77 -7.05
C VAL A 4 13.80 34.96 -7.06
N MET A 5 12.80 35.36 -6.28
CA MET A 5 11.52 34.67 -6.22
C MET A 5 10.90 34.66 -7.62
N THR A 6 10.68 33.46 -8.18
CA THR A 6 10.14 33.33 -9.54
C THR A 6 8.67 33.77 -9.57
N PRO A 7 8.11 34.14 -10.74
CA PRO A 7 6.68 34.43 -10.85
C PRO A 7 5.78 33.30 -10.31
N ALA A 8 6.17 32.04 -10.54
CA ALA A 8 5.45 30.88 -10.02
C ALA A 8 5.59 30.70 -8.50
N ASP A 9 6.72 31.09 -7.91
CA ASP A 9 6.89 31.12 -6.45
C ASP A 9 6.06 32.25 -5.84
N ARG A 10 5.97 33.40 -6.51
CA ARG A 10 5.13 34.52 -6.11
C ARG A 10 3.65 34.15 -6.07
N ASP A 11 3.12 33.55 -7.14
CA ASP A 11 1.72 33.11 -7.18
C ASP A 11 1.40 32.09 -6.07
N ARG A 12 2.34 31.18 -5.78
CA ARG A 12 2.20 30.21 -4.70
C ARG A 12 2.26 30.90 -3.33
N PHE A 13 3.17 31.84 -3.14
CA PHE A 13 3.30 32.63 -1.93
C PHE A 13 2.01 33.43 -1.64
N GLU A 14 1.49 34.14 -2.63
CA GLU A 14 0.23 34.89 -2.54
C GLU A 14 -0.96 33.98 -2.16
N LYS A 15 -1.10 32.81 -2.81
CA LYS A 15 -2.12 31.81 -2.46
C LYS A 15 -1.98 31.30 -1.03
N CYS A 16 -0.76 31.04 -0.57
CA CYS A 16 -0.51 30.62 0.81
C CYS A 16 -0.87 31.72 1.82
N LEU A 17 -0.67 33.01 1.49
CA LEU A 17 -1.12 34.11 2.36
C LEU A 17 -2.65 34.18 2.46
N VAL A 18 -3.37 34.00 1.35
CA VAL A 18 -4.84 33.96 1.35
C VAL A 18 -5.37 32.79 2.19
N LEU A 19 -4.80 31.59 2.03
CA LEU A 19 -5.19 30.41 2.82
C LEU A 19 -4.81 30.52 4.30
N ALA A 20 -3.71 31.21 4.62
CA ALA A 20 -3.29 31.47 5.99
C ALA A 20 -4.27 32.34 6.78
N GLU A 21 -5.04 33.17 6.08
CA GLU A 21 -6.04 34.08 6.63
C GLU A 21 -7.45 33.49 6.59
N HIS A 22 -7.85 32.91 5.45
CA HIS A 22 -9.22 32.47 5.19
C HIS A 22 -9.39 30.93 5.12
N GLY A 23 -8.37 30.15 5.49
CA GLY A 23 -8.49 28.68 5.56
C GLY A 23 -9.63 28.24 6.47
N ALA A 24 -10.39 27.23 6.04
CA ALA A 24 -11.61 26.77 6.71
C ALA A 24 -11.31 26.18 8.09
N THR A 25 -10.17 25.51 8.24
CA THR A 25 -9.73 24.92 9.51
C THR A 25 -8.46 25.59 10.07
N ALA A 26 -8.25 25.47 11.38
CA ALA A 26 -7.01 25.92 12.01
C ALA A 26 -5.76 25.20 11.45
N GLY A 27 -5.90 23.92 11.08
CA GLY A 27 -4.85 23.14 10.44
C GLY A 27 -4.47 23.69 9.06
N GLU A 28 -5.45 24.04 8.23
CA GLU A 28 -5.23 24.66 6.92
C GLU A 28 -4.51 26.02 7.04
N ARG A 29 -4.97 26.88 7.96
CA ARG A 29 -4.33 28.19 8.18
C ARG A 29 -2.87 28.05 8.62
N THR A 30 -2.59 27.10 9.52
CA THR A 30 -1.24 26.84 10.03
C THR A 30 -0.33 26.26 8.94
N ALA A 31 -0.83 25.28 8.17
CA ALA A 31 -0.09 24.68 7.06
C ALA A 31 0.22 25.70 5.95
N ALA A 32 -0.74 26.60 5.66
CA ALA A 32 -0.56 27.67 4.69
C ALA A 32 0.50 28.69 5.12
N ARG A 33 0.53 29.07 6.41
CA ARG A 33 1.61 29.93 6.97
C ARG A 33 2.98 29.26 6.85
N ALA A 34 3.09 27.99 7.22
CA ALA A 34 4.34 27.24 7.12
C ALA A 34 4.81 27.09 5.65
N ALA A 35 3.88 26.92 4.71
CA ALA A 35 4.19 26.88 3.29
C ALA A 35 4.69 28.24 2.76
N ALA A 36 4.02 29.34 3.13
CA ALA A 36 4.47 30.69 2.78
C ALA A 36 5.89 30.99 3.30
N GLU A 37 6.19 30.56 4.54
CA GLU A 37 7.50 30.73 5.15
C GLU A 37 8.59 29.95 4.41
N ARG A 38 8.32 28.71 3.97
CA ARG A 38 9.27 27.94 3.15
C ARG A 38 9.57 28.61 1.80
N ILE A 39 8.54 29.15 1.14
CA ILE A 39 8.71 29.84 -0.15
C ILE A 39 9.55 31.11 0.04
N ALA A 40 9.26 31.91 1.08
CA ALA A 40 10.05 33.10 1.42
C ALA A 40 11.52 32.75 1.69
N ARG A 41 11.78 31.71 2.50
CA ARG A 41 13.14 31.22 2.78
C ARG A 41 13.87 30.75 1.53
N GLY A 42 13.17 30.11 0.58
CA GLY A 42 13.73 29.71 -0.71
C GLY A 42 14.25 30.89 -1.54
N ALA A 43 13.67 32.08 -1.35
CA ALA A 43 14.12 33.34 -1.96
C ALA A 43 15.12 34.13 -1.08
N GLY A 44 15.53 33.59 0.07
CA GLY A 44 16.42 34.26 1.02
C GLY A 44 15.78 35.43 1.77
N LEU A 45 14.45 35.43 1.91
CA LEU A 45 13.68 36.45 2.61
C LEU A 45 13.02 35.86 3.85
N THR A 46 12.82 36.70 4.87
CA THR A 46 11.89 36.39 5.95
C THR A 46 10.45 36.48 5.44
N LEU A 47 9.53 35.81 6.14
CA LEU A 47 8.09 35.90 5.82
C LEU A 47 7.60 37.35 5.78
N ALA A 48 8.05 38.19 6.72
CA ALA A 48 7.68 39.60 6.79
C ALA A 48 8.23 40.41 5.60
N GLU A 49 9.48 40.19 5.21
CA GLU A 49 10.08 40.85 4.04
C GLU A 49 9.39 40.43 2.74
N ALA A 50 9.13 39.12 2.58
CA ALA A 50 8.41 38.61 1.42
C ALA A 50 6.97 39.12 1.36
N SER A 51 6.26 39.21 2.49
CA SER A 51 4.92 39.81 2.55
C SER A 51 4.93 41.29 2.22
N ARG A 52 5.96 42.06 2.60
CA ARG A 52 6.08 43.47 2.20
C ARG A 52 6.39 43.64 0.72
N ALA A 53 7.27 42.80 0.18
CA ALA A 53 7.73 42.90 -1.20
C ALA A 53 6.72 42.34 -2.22
N PHE A 54 5.95 41.31 -1.84
CA PHE A 54 5.13 40.53 -2.76
C PHE A 54 3.70 40.26 -2.27
N GLY A 55 3.35 40.70 -1.06
CA GLY A 55 2.02 40.51 -0.49
C GLY A 55 0.96 41.43 -1.09
N GLN A 56 0.94 41.59 -2.42
CA GLN A 56 -0.23 42.15 -3.08
C GLN A 56 -1.37 41.15 -2.91
N ARG A 57 -2.20 41.40 -1.89
CA ARG A 57 -3.47 40.71 -1.73
C ARG A 57 -4.33 41.06 -2.93
N ARG A 58 -4.33 40.18 -3.94
CA ARG A 58 -5.50 40.09 -4.80
C ARG A 58 -6.63 39.71 -3.87
N GLU A 59 -7.54 40.66 -3.60
CA GLU A 59 -8.85 40.31 -3.07
C GLU A 59 -9.33 39.13 -3.90
N ALA A 60 -9.62 38.01 -3.22
CA ALA A 60 -10.28 36.91 -3.88
C ALA A 60 -11.51 37.52 -4.57
N PRO A 61 -11.70 37.35 -5.88
CA PRO A 61 -12.80 37.99 -6.58
C PRO A 61 -14.08 37.65 -5.83
N ARG A 62 -14.75 38.67 -5.27
CA ARG A 62 -16.02 38.50 -4.58
C ARG A 62 -16.94 37.81 -5.57
N SER A 63 -17.48 36.67 -5.16
CA SER A 63 -18.30 35.79 -6.00
C SER A 63 -19.70 36.35 -6.20
N GLU A 64 -19.85 37.67 -6.34
CA GLU A 64 -21.17 38.33 -6.33
C GLU A 64 -21.89 38.27 -7.68
N ASP A 65 -21.19 37.99 -8.80
CA ASP A 65 -21.80 37.98 -10.15
C ASP A 65 -21.73 36.65 -10.91
N ARG A 66 -21.40 35.53 -10.25
CA ARG A 66 -21.46 34.23 -10.93
C ARG A 66 -22.89 33.69 -10.88
N PRO A 67 -23.53 33.37 -12.03
CA PRO A 67 -24.80 32.66 -12.00
C PRO A 67 -24.64 31.40 -11.17
N SER A 68 -25.58 31.16 -10.26
CA SER A 68 -25.54 30.01 -9.36
C SER A 68 -25.37 28.74 -10.20
N PRO A 69 -24.34 27.91 -9.94
CA PRO A 69 -24.12 26.71 -10.71
C PRO A 69 -25.36 25.82 -10.64
N ALA A 70 -25.74 25.22 -11.77
CA ALA A 70 -26.85 24.28 -11.81
C ALA A 70 -26.72 23.24 -10.68
N PRO A 71 -27.83 22.85 -10.03
CA PRO A 71 -27.79 21.91 -8.93
C PRO A 71 -27.05 20.65 -9.37
N ARG A 72 -26.01 20.29 -8.64
CA ARG A 72 -25.24 19.07 -8.91
C ARG A 72 -26.19 17.88 -8.83
N ARG A 73 -26.10 16.95 -9.78
CA ARG A 73 -26.84 15.69 -9.69
C ARG A 73 -26.55 15.04 -8.34
N PRO A 74 -27.57 14.58 -7.61
CA PRO A 74 -27.36 13.88 -6.35
C PRO A 74 -26.45 12.68 -6.61
N TYR A 75 -25.47 12.49 -5.73
CA TYR A 75 -24.55 11.35 -5.81
C TYR A 75 -25.34 10.04 -5.71
N ALA A 76 -24.83 8.97 -6.33
CA ALA A 76 -25.50 7.65 -6.30
C ALA A 76 -25.77 7.13 -4.88
N TRP A 77 -24.94 7.52 -3.90
CA TRP A 77 -25.13 7.18 -2.48
C TRP A 77 -26.18 8.03 -1.76
N ALA A 78 -26.58 9.16 -2.33
CA ALA A 78 -27.61 10.05 -1.78
C ALA A 78 -29.03 9.62 -2.20
N GLN A 79 -29.14 8.65 -3.11
CA GLN A 79 -30.43 8.04 -3.46
C GLN A 79 -30.81 6.98 -2.41
N PRO A 80 -32.07 6.96 -1.94
CA PRO A 80 -32.57 5.86 -1.13
C PRO A 80 -32.33 4.54 -1.84
N LYS A 81 -31.60 3.63 -1.20
CA LYS A 81 -31.37 2.29 -1.73
C LYS A 81 -32.69 1.51 -1.66
N GLU A 82 -32.96 0.69 -2.67
CA GLU A 82 -34.07 -0.26 -2.59
C GLU A 82 -33.92 -1.15 -1.35
N PRO A 83 -35.03 -1.49 -0.66
CA PRO A 83 -35.00 -2.40 0.47
C PRO A 83 -34.41 -3.75 0.05
N VAL A 84 -33.33 -4.17 0.72
CA VAL A 84 -32.72 -5.48 0.48
C VAL A 84 -33.68 -6.56 0.98
N LYS A 85 -34.01 -7.53 0.12
CA LYS A 85 -34.80 -8.70 0.53
C LYS A 85 -34.02 -9.49 1.58
N PRO A 86 -34.61 -9.80 2.75
CA PRO A 86 -33.97 -10.64 3.74
C PRO A 86 -33.64 -12.01 3.15
N VAL A 87 -32.45 -12.52 3.45
CA VAL A 87 -32.05 -13.88 3.06
C VAL A 87 -32.94 -14.87 3.80
N THR A 88 -33.51 -15.84 3.07
CA THR A 88 -34.36 -16.86 3.70
C THR A 88 -33.52 -17.94 4.37
N VAL A 89 -34.14 -18.71 5.27
CA VAL A 89 -33.46 -19.81 5.97
C VAL A 89 -33.01 -20.90 5.00
N GLU A 90 -33.81 -21.17 3.96
CA GLU A 90 -33.49 -22.13 2.91
C GLU A 90 -32.27 -21.69 2.10
N GLU A 91 -32.15 -20.39 1.80
CA GLU A 91 -30.99 -19.85 1.10
C GLU A 91 -29.72 -19.92 1.97
N LEU A 92 -29.83 -19.64 3.27
CA LEU A 92 -28.72 -19.84 4.21
C LEU A 92 -28.30 -21.32 4.29
N ALA A 93 -29.26 -22.23 4.32
CA ALA A 93 -28.98 -23.67 4.34
C ALA A 93 -28.26 -24.12 3.06
N ARG A 94 -28.70 -23.63 1.88
CA ARG A 94 -28.05 -23.91 0.59
C ARG A 94 -26.61 -23.40 0.57
N GLN A 95 -26.39 -22.15 0.96
CA GLN A 95 -25.06 -21.55 1.03
C GLN A 95 -24.12 -22.30 1.98
N LYS A 96 -24.65 -22.75 3.12
CA LYS A 96 -23.88 -23.55 4.08
C LYS A 96 -23.49 -24.90 3.49
N ALA A 97 -24.43 -25.61 2.84
CA ALA A 97 -24.16 -26.89 2.21
C ALA A 97 -23.10 -26.79 1.09
N GLU A 98 -23.19 -25.74 0.25
CA GLU A 98 -22.20 -25.46 -0.78
C GLU A 98 -20.81 -25.19 -0.19
N THR A 99 -20.75 -24.39 0.87
CA THR A 99 -19.50 -24.07 1.58
C THR A 99 -18.88 -25.33 2.21
N GLU A 100 -19.69 -26.17 2.86
CA GLU A 100 -19.21 -27.42 3.45
C GLU A 100 -18.71 -28.41 2.39
N ALA A 101 -19.42 -28.53 1.26
CA ALA A 101 -18.98 -29.35 0.14
C ALA A 101 -17.66 -28.85 -0.45
N TRP A 102 -17.50 -27.53 -0.59
CA TRP A 102 -16.23 -26.94 -1.02
C TRP A 102 -15.11 -27.23 -0.01
N ARG A 103 -15.34 -27.03 1.29
CA ARG A 103 -14.35 -27.32 2.34
C ARG A 103 -13.90 -28.78 2.33
N LYS A 104 -14.83 -29.72 2.20
CA LYS A 104 -14.52 -31.16 2.10
C LYS A 104 -13.67 -31.50 0.87
N ARG A 105 -13.97 -30.89 -0.28
CA ARG A 105 -13.15 -31.08 -1.50
C ARG A 105 -11.75 -30.49 -1.34
N ALA A 106 -11.65 -29.31 -0.77
CA ALA A 106 -10.38 -28.63 -0.51
C ALA A 106 -9.51 -29.43 0.47
N SER A 107 -10.08 -29.92 1.57
CA SER A 107 -9.34 -30.73 2.55
C SER A 107 -8.83 -32.04 1.93
N ALA A 108 -9.67 -32.74 1.17
CA ALA A 108 -9.27 -33.97 0.49
C ALA A 108 -8.17 -33.74 -0.55
N ALA A 109 -8.19 -32.60 -1.26
CA ALA A 109 -7.12 -32.22 -2.17
C ALA A 109 -5.80 -31.96 -1.42
N ALA A 110 -5.86 -31.22 -0.30
CA ALA A 110 -4.69 -30.95 0.54
C ALA A 110 -4.11 -32.24 1.15
N ASP A 111 -4.94 -33.19 1.58
CA ASP A 111 -4.48 -34.49 2.07
C ASP A 111 -3.75 -35.29 1.00
N ARG A 112 -4.25 -35.30 -0.23
CA ARG A 112 -3.58 -35.97 -1.36
C ARG A 112 -2.23 -35.32 -1.65
N GLN A 113 -2.16 -33.99 -1.60
CA GLN A 113 -0.92 -33.25 -1.83
C GLN A 113 0.12 -33.58 -0.75
N ARG A 114 -0.25 -33.52 0.54
CA ARG A 114 0.64 -33.89 1.65
C ARG A 114 1.18 -35.31 1.55
N LYS A 115 0.35 -36.27 1.12
CA LYS A 115 0.78 -37.66 0.92
C LYS A 115 1.81 -37.78 -0.20
N ARG A 116 1.64 -37.03 -1.30
CA ARG A 116 2.61 -37.00 -2.41
C ARG A 116 3.94 -36.39 -1.97
N GLU A 117 3.90 -35.22 -1.32
CA GLU A 117 5.10 -34.55 -0.81
C GLU A 117 5.88 -35.42 0.17
N ARG A 118 5.18 -36.13 1.07
CA ARG A 118 5.83 -37.09 1.98
C ARG A 118 6.50 -38.23 1.21
N ALA A 119 5.82 -38.81 0.22
CA ALA A 119 6.40 -39.88 -0.60
C ALA A 119 7.63 -39.41 -1.38
N GLU A 120 7.62 -38.18 -1.90
CA GLU A 120 8.78 -37.56 -2.58
C GLU A 120 9.96 -37.35 -1.62
N GLN A 121 9.69 -36.84 -0.41
CA GLN A 121 10.72 -36.68 0.62
C GLN A 121 11.32 -38.02 1.06
N ASP A 122 10.47 -39.05 1.24
CA ASP A 122 10.91 -40.38 1.62
C ASP A 122 11.77 -41.02 0.51
N ALA A 123 11.39 -40.83 -0.76
CA ALA A 123 12.17 -41.28 -1.91
C ALA A 123 13.54 -40.60 -1.99
N TYR A 124 13.57 -39.27 -1.84
CA TYR A 124 14.81 -38.50 -1.80
C TYR A 124 15.73 -38.94 -0.66
N ALA A 125 15.18 -39.13 0.54
CA ALA A 125 15.94 -39.59 1.69
C ALA A 125 16.45 -41.04 1.52
N ALA A 126 15.68 -41.91 0.86
CA ALA A 126 16.10 -43.27 0.53
C ALA A 126 17.28 -43.26 -0.46
N GLU A 127 17.23 -42.43 -1.50
CA GLU A 127 18.32 -42.28 -2.46
C GLU A 127 19.59 -41.74 -1.79
N ALA A 128 19.46 -40.73 -0.93
CA ALA A 128 20.60 -40.19 -0.18
C ALA A 128 21.27 -41.25 0.71
N ARG A 129 20.46 -42.07 1.40
CA ARG A 129 20.96 -43.20 2.21
C ARG A 129 21.65 -44.27 1.35
N ALA A 130 21.11 -44.57 0.17
CA ALA A 130 21.72 -45.53 -0.74
C ALA A 130 23.11 -45.07 -1.21
N ARG A 131 23.22 -43.79 -1.65
CA ARG A 131 24.50 -43.19 -2.05
C ARG A 131 25.51 -43.14 -0.90
N GLN A 132 25.05 -42.86 0.32
CA GLN A 132 25.94 -42.89 1.50
C GLN A 132 26.43 -44.32 1.77
N ALA A 133 25.54 -45.32 1.69
CA ALA A 133 25.92 -46.71 1.91
C ALA A 133 26.95 -47.21 0.87
N GLU A 134 26.88 -46.75 -0.38
CA GLU A 134 27.90 -47.02 -1.39
C GLU A 134 29.25 -46.41 -1.01
N ARG A 135 29.28 -45.12 -0.65
CA ARG A 135 30.51 -44.46 -0.17
C ARG A 135 31.10 -45.14 1.07
N ASP A 136 30.26 -45.56 2.00
CA ASP A 136 30.71 -46.25 3.22
C ASP A 136 31.36 -47.60 2.88
N ARG A 137 30.80 -48.33 1.89
CA ARG A 137 31.40 -49.58 1.40
C ARG A 137 32.74 -49.32 0.72
N GLU A 138 32.84 -48.31 -0.13
CA GLU A 138 34.10 -47.93 -0.79
C GLU A 138 35.16 -47.52 0.24
N TRP A 139 34.78 -46.71 1.22
CA TRP A 139 35.65 -46.30 2.31
C TRP A 139 36.14 -47.49 3.14
N ALA A 140 35.24 -48.42 3.50
CA ALA A 140 35.59 -49.64 4.22
C ALA A 140 36.56 -50.52 3.41
N ARG A 141 36.34 -50.66 2.10
CA ARG A 141 37.25 -51.41 1.20
C ARG A 141 38.63 -50.75 1.13
N ALA A 142 38.70 -49.43 0.97
CA ALA A 142 39.97 -48.70 0.93
C ALA A 142 40.75 -48.82 2.24
N ARG A 143 40.05 -48.77 3.39
CA ARG A 143 40.65 -48.98 4.72
C ARG A 143 41.15 -50.40 4.91
N ALA A 144 40.39 -51.40 4.49
CA ALA A 144 40.82 -52.80 4.54
C ALA A 144 42.06 -53.02 3.66
N ALA A 145 42.06 -52.49 2.43
CA ALA A 145 43.21 -52.57 1.52
C ALA A 145 44.46 -51.91 2.11
N ALA A 146 44.33 -50.73 2.71
CA ALA A 146 45.42 -50.03 3.38
C ALA A 146 45.93 -50.77 4.64
N ALA A 147 45.07 -51.50 5.34
CA ALA A 147 45.46 -52.33 6.48
C ALA A 147 46.13 -53.65 6.05
N SER A 148 45.77 -54.21 4.89
CA SER A 148 46.43 -55.39 4.30
C SER A 148 47.71 -55.06 3.51
N GLY A 149 47.92 -53.80 3.14
CA GLY A 149 49.14 -53.29 2.54
C GLY A 149 50.15 -52.84 3.60
N GLU A 150 50.57 -53.75 4.48
CA GLU A 150 51.88 -53.63 5.12
C GLU A 150 52.99 -53.71 4.05
N ARG A 151 54.05 -52.97 4.31
CA ARG A 151 55.21 -52.67 3.44
C ARG A 151 55.82 -53.88 2.73
#